data_AF-A0A7K8RBR1-F1
#
_entry.id   AF-A0A7K8RBR1-F1
#
_cell.length_a   1.000
_cell.length_b   1.000
_cell.length_c   1.000
_cell.angle_alpha   90.00
_cell.angle_beta   90.00
_cell.angle_gamma   90.00
#
_symmetry.space_group_name_H-M   'P 1'
#
loop_
_entity.id
_entity.type
_entity.pdbx_description
1 polymer ?
#
loop_
_entity_poly.entity_id
_entity_poly.type
_entity_poly.pdbx_seq_one_letter_code
_entity_poly.pdbx_strand_id
1 'polypeptide(L)'
;LAQLVEGALRGRNAELFGGAPDETVPGADEPVGAVTGVSLLDTNRRFSAAVNSAGGVWSVFHAGVIGRGLKPAAGADRRDPEDFARNCHTFLSLLLRCCSRGSRQGDPDPGVNPEAAKAVAAALVESVCPEAAGGDLAWPPEEQARGTVERDLRICRRFR
;
A
#
# COMPACT_ATOMS: atom_id res chain seq x y z
N LEU A 1 -20.32 3.71 3.85
CA LEU A 1 -19.62 4.00 2.58
C LEU A 1 -18.13 4.23 2.83
N ALA A 2 -17.75 5.20 3.67
CA ALA A 2 -16.34 5.45 4.02
C ALA A 2 -15.56 4.19 4.44
N GLN A 3 -16.08 3.43 5.41
CA GLN A 3 -15.45 2.18 5.88
C GLN A 3 -15.25 1.12 4.79
N LEU A 4 -16.11 1.09 3.76
CA LEU A 4 -15.96 0.15 2.64
C LEU A 4 -14.81 0.57 1.72
N VAL A 5 -14.71 1.87 1.43
CA VAL A 5 -13.63 2.44 0.62
C VAL A 5 -12.30 2.29 1.34
N GLU A 6 -12.24 2.69 2.60
CA GLU A 6 -11.07 2.59 3.46
C GLU A 6 -10.60 1.13 3.64
N GLY A 7 -11.54 0.21 3.86
CA GLY A 7 -11.25 -1.22 4.00
C GLY A 7 -10.73 -1.88 2.72
N ALA A 8 -11.17 -1.40 1.54
CA ALA A 8 -10.71 -1.89 0.25
C ALA A 8 -9.31 -1.36 -0.13
N LEU A 9 -8.93 -0.18 0.35
CA LEU A 9 -7.66 0.46 0.01
C LEU A 9 -6.52 0.17 1.00
N ARG A 10 -6.78 -0.51 2.12
CA ARG A 10 -5.79 -0.70 3.19
C ARG A 10 -5.15 -2.09 3.22
N GLY A 11 -3.83 -2.08 3.43
CA GLY A 11 -3.04 -3.24 3.82
C GLY A 11 -3.25 -4.45 2.89
N ARG A 12 -3.41 -5.63 3.49
CA ARG A 12 -3.60 -6.91 2.78
C ARG A 12 -4.91 -7.00 2.00
N ASN A 13 -5.92 -6.18 2.32
CA ASN A 13 -7.19 -6.21 1.60
C ASN A 13 -7.06 -5.56 0.22
N ALA A 14 -6.16 -4.58 0.06
CA ALA A 14 -5.90 -3.96 -1.24
C ALA A 14 -5.44 -5.00 -2.27
N GLU A 15 -4.70 -6.02 -1.84
CA GLU A 15 -4.26 -7.15 -2.68
C GLU A 15 -5.43 -7.97 -3.26
N LEU A 16 -6.64 -7.90 -2.68
CA LEU A 16 -7.83 -8.56 -3.24
C LEU A 16 -8.37 -7.84 -4.48
N PHE A 17 -8.03 -6.56 -4.64
CA PHE A 17 -8.50 -5.68 -5.70
C PHE A 17 -7.37 -5.29 -6.67
N GLY A 18 -6.20 -5.91 -6.55
CA GLY A 18 -5.03 -5.63 -7.38
C GLY A 18 -4.10 -4.54 -6.85
N GLY A 19 -4.33 -4.04 -5.63
CA GLY A 19 -3.41 -3.12 -4.96
C GLY A 19 -2.13 -3.83 -4.52
N ALA A 20 -0.99 -3.15 -4.66
CA ALA A 20 0.25 -3.59 -4.04
C ALA A 20 0.16 -3.36 -2.52
N PRO A 21 0.74 -4.25 -1.68
CA PRO A 21 0.92 -3.92 -0.27
C PRO A 21 1.69 -2.61 -0.17
N ASP A 22 1.29 -1.74 0.76
CA ASP A 22 2.13 -0.61 1.11
C ASP A 22 3.50 -1.20 1.48
N GLU A 23 4.53 -0.90 0.69
CA GLU A 23 5.89 -1.21 1.09
C GLU A 23 6.14 -0.33 2.31
N THR A 24 5.74 -0.82 3.48
CA THR A 24 6.30 -0.36 4.74
C THR A 24 7.79 -0.45 4.51
N VAL A 25 8.42 0.71 4.33
CA VAL A 25 9.87 0.81 4.20
C VAL A 25 10.40 -0.02 5.36
N PRO A 26 11.06 -1.16 5.11
CA PRO A 26 11.62 -1.95 6.18
C PRO A 26 12.79 -1.12 6.73
N GLY A 27 12.50 -0.23 7.68
CA GLY A 27 13.46 0.75 8.15
C GLY A 27 12.91 2.02 8.82
N ALA A 28 11.61 2.34 8.73
CA ALA A 28 11.10 3.57 9.36
C ALA A 28 10.56 3.40 10.78
N ASP A 29 9.90 2.28 11.11
CA ASP A 29 9.22 2.09 12.42
C ASP A 29 9.36 0.68 13.02
N GLU A 30 10.31 -0.14 12.56
CA GLU A 30 10.66 -1.36 13.29
C GLU A 30 11.66 -0.99 14.40
N PRO A 31 11.28 -1.04 15.70
CA PRO A 31 12.29 -0.99 16.75
C PRO A 31 13.28 -2.12 16.48
N VAL A 32 14.57 -1.82 16.59
CA VAL A 32 15.73 -2.69 16.33
C VAL A 32 15.75 -3.99 17.18
N GLY A 33 14.66 -4.36 17.85
CA GLY A 33 14.53 -5.49 18.77
C GLY A 33 13.51 -6.59 18.43
N ALA A 34 12.71 -6.50 17.36
CA ALA A 34 11.63 -7.48 17.11
C ALA A 34 11.99 -8.60 16.12
N VAL A 35 13.22 -9.12 16.14
CA VAL A 35 13.54 -10.42 15.50
C VAL A 35 13.38 -11.53 16.53
N THR A 36 12.16 -11.79 16.98
CA THR A 36 11.88 -12.92 17.87
C THR A 36 11.93 -14.22 17.07
N GLY A 37 13.09 -14.88 17.06
CA GLY A 37 13.21 -16.25 16.53
C GLY A 37 14.51 -16.57 15.79
N VAL A 38 15.37 -15.58 15.52
CA VAL A 38 16.65 -15.86 14.87
C VAL A 38 17.71 -16.10 15.94
N SER A 39 18.10 -17.36 16.11
CA SER A 39 19.26 -17.73 16.92
C SER A 39 20.52 -17.10 16.32
N LEU A 40 21.06 -16.11 17.03
CA LEU A 40 22.35 -15.49 16.68
C LEU A 40 23.46 -16.53 16.64
N LEU A 41 23.35 -17.59 17.45
CA LEU A 41 24.30 -18.69 17.52
C LEU A 41 24.30 -19.51 16.22
N ASP A 42 23.12 -19.81 15.66
CA ASP A 42 23.01 -20.53 14.39
C ASP A 42 23.44 -19.68 13.20
N THR A 43 23.17 -18.37 13.28
CA THR A 43 23.67 -17.40 12.29
C THR A 43 25.20 -17.33 12.32
N ASN A 44 25.79 -17.16 13.51
CA ASN A 44 27.24 -17.07 13.69
C ASN A 44 27.96 -18.36 13.28
N ARG A 45 27.39 -19.54 13.56
CA ARG A 45 27.95 -20.83 13.13
C ARG A 45 28.14 -20.92 11.62
N ARG A 46 27.24 -20.35 10.82
CA ARG A 46 27.35 -20.30 9.35
C ARG A 46 28.52 -19.44 8.89
N PHE A 47 28.79 -18.34 9.58
CA PHE A 47 29.92 -17.47 9.26
C PHE A 47 31.25 -18.03 9.77
N SER A 48 31.28 -18.62 10.97
CA SER A 48 32.50 -19.21 11.55
C SER A 48 33.05 -20.41 10.78
N ALA A 49 32.20 -21.20 10.12
CA ALA A 49 32.63 -22.37 9.35
C ALA A 49 33.29 -22.02 8.00
N ALA A 50 33.04 -20.82 7.46
CA ALA A 50 33.54 -20.39 6.14
C ALA A 50 34.77 -19.46 6.22
N VAL A 51 35.14 -19.00 7.42
CA VAL A 51 36.36 -18.23 7.63
C VAL A 51 37.54 -19.21 7.68
N ASN A 52 38.03 -19.59 6.51
CA ASN A 52 39.25 -20.38 6.40
C ASN A 52 40.46 -19.45 6.60
N SER A 53 40.70 -19.06 7.85
CA SER A 53 41.94 -18.40 8.26
C SER A 53 43.07 -19.42 8.28
N ALA A 54 43.49 -19.88 7.10
CA ALA A 54 44.73 -20.63 6.96
C ALA A 54 45.91 -19.69 7.30
N GLY A 55 46.17 -19.49 8.59
CA GLY A 55 47.47 -19.06 9.12
C GLY A 55 47.70 -17.58 9.44
N GLY A 56 46.77 -16.79 9.99
CA GLY A 56 47.16 -15.45 10.45
C GLY A 56 46.16 -14.59 11.22
N VAL A 57 46.73 -13.79 12.14
CA VAL A 57 46.14 -12.77 13.05
C VAL A 57 45.59 -11.55 12.29
N TRP A 58 44.87 -11.76 11.18
CA TRP A 58 44.45 -10.68 10.29
C TRP A 58 42.95 -10.40 10.32
N SER A 59 42.61 -9.13 10.16
CA SER A 59 41.25 -8.61 10.01
C SER A 59 40.55 -9.22 8.80
N VAL A 60 39.22 -9.30 8.86
CA VAL A 60 38.35 -9.72 7.75
C VAL A 60 38.57 -8.81 6.53
N PHE A 61 38.47 -9.36 5.31
CA PHE A 61 38.74 -8.65 4.04
C PHE A 61 37.79 -7.46 3.77
N HIS A 62 36.64 -7.37 4.44
CA HIS A 62 35.67 -6.28 4.29
C HIS A 62 35.53 -5.44 5.57
N ALA A 63 35.16 -4.16 5.43
CA ALA A 63 34.90 -3.25 6.55
C ALA A 63 33.49 -3.38 7.17
N GLY A 64 32.68 -4.35 6.71
CA GLY A 64 31.33 -4.60 7.19
C GLY A 64 30.37 -4.92 6.04
N VAL A 65 29.08 -5.10 6.36
CA VAL A 65 28.00 -5.26 5.38
C VAL A 65 27.07 -4.07 5.51
N ILE A 66 26.70 -3.47 4.37
CA ILE A 66 25.65 -2.44 4.34
C ILE A 66 24.30 -3.16 4.27
N GLY A 67 23.43 -2.91 5.26
CA GLY A 67 22.10 -3.51 5.33
C GLY A 67 22.12 -5.01 5.64
N ARG A 68 21.19 -5.78 5.06
CA ARG A 68 21.03 -7.22 5.31
C ARG A 68 21.48 -8.12 4.14
N GLY A 69 22.17 -7.56 3.14
CA GLY A 69 22.58 -8.29 1.95
C GLY A 69 21.42 -8.49 0.96
N LEU A 70 21.44 -9.59 0.20
CA LEU A 70 20.46 -9.88 -0.85
C LEU A 70 19.03 -9.89 -0.28
N LYS A 71 18.16 -9.01 -0.81
CA LYS A 71 16.74 -8.97 -0.43
C LYS A 71 16.11 -10.31 -0.84
N PRO A 72 15.52 -11.09 0.09
CA PRO A 72 14.81 -12.31 -0.28
C PRO A 72 13.74 -11.94 -1.30
N ALA A 73 13.57 -12.79 -2.31
CA ALA A 73 12.54 -12.57 -3.32
C ALA A 73 11.20 -12.38 -2.61
N ALA A 74 10.55 -11.24 -2.84
CA ALA A 74 9.20 -11.03 -2.33
C ALA A 74 8.34 -12.18 -2.85
N GLY A 75 7.67 -12.88 -1.94
CA GLY A 75 6.76 -13.97 -2.30
C GLY A 75 5.67 -13.41 -3.19
N ALA A 76 5.81 -13.58 -4.50
CA ALA A 76 4.82 -13.17 -5.47
C ALA A 76 3.68 -14.19 -5.44
N ASP A 77 2.76 -14.03 -4.50
CA ASP A 77 1.49 -14.74 -4.53
C ASP A 77 0.64 -14.11 -5.64
N ARG A 78 0.96 -14.46 -6.89
CA ARG A 78 0.29 -13.97 -8.08
C ARG A 78 -1.10 -14.60 -8.13
N ARG A 79 -2.08 -13.88 -7.58
CA ARG A 79 -3.51 -14.19 -7.80
C ARG A 79 -3.87 -14.02 -9.27
N ASP A 80 -4.89 -14.76 -9.68
CA ASP A 80 -5.41 -14.72 -11.04
C ASP A 80 -6.01 -13.32 -11.33
N PRO A 81 -5.68 -12.66 -12.47
CA PRO A 81 -6.34 -11.43 -12.88
C PRO A 81 -7.88 -11.50 -12.91
N GLU A 82 -8.46 -12.68 -13.17
CA GLU A 82 -9.92 -12.86 -13.14
C GLU A 82 -10.51 -12.70 -11.72
N ASP A 83 -9.75 -13.07 -10.70
CA ASP A 83 -10.17 -12.91 -9.30
C ASP A 83 -10.26 -11.43 -8.92
N PHE A 84 -9.32 -10.60 -9.37
CA PHE A 84 -9.36 -9.16 -9.15
C PHE A 84 -10.60 -8.54 -9.82
N ALA A 85 -10.86 -8.89 -11.09
CA ALA A 85 -12.01 -8.38 -11.82
C ALA A 85 -13.33 -8.73 -11.13
N ARG A 86 -13.47 -9.98 -10.65
CA ARG A 86 -14.65 -10.43 -9.91
C ARG A 86 -14.82 -9.70 -8.57
N ASN A 87 -13.73 -9.51 -7.82
CA ASN A 87 -13.75 -8.80 -6.55
C ASN A 87 -14.13 -7.32 -6.74
N CYS A 88 -13.52 -6.65 -7.72
CA CYS A 88 -13.85 -5.28 -8.09
C CYS A 88 -15.31 -5.14 -8.52
N HIS A 89 -15.80 -6.05 -9.37
CA HIS A 89 -17.19 -6.05 -9.80
C HIS A 89 -18.16 -6.22 -8.61
N THR A 90 -17.86 -7.14 -7.70
CA THR A 90 -18.67 -7.39 -6.51
C THR A 90 -18.68 -6.17 -5.59
N PHE A 91 -17.52 -5.56 -5.37
CA PHE A 91 -17.37 -4.35 -4.55
C PHE A 91 -18.12 -3.16 -5.14
N LEU A 92 -17.96 -2.88 -6.44
CA LEU A 92 -18.69 -1.82 -7.13
C LEU A 92 -20.20 -2.05 -7.10
N SER A 93 -20.64 -3.29 -7.31
CA SER A 93 -22.06 -3.66 -7.22
C SER A 93 -22.63 -3.41 -5.81
N LEU A 94 -21.84 -3.70 -4.77
CA LEU A 94 -22.22 -3.42 -3.39
C LEU A 94 -22.28 -1.91 -3.11
N LEU A 95 -21.28 -1.14 -3.56
CA LEU A 95 -21.28 0.31 -3.43
C LEU A 95 -22.50 0.94 -4.13
N LEU A 96 -22.82 0.51 -5.36
CA LEU A 96 -23.99 0.98 -6.09
C LEU A 96 -25.28 0.70 -5.32
N ARG A 97 -25.47 -0.53 -4.81
CA ARG A 97 -26.64 -0.86 -3.97
C ARG A 97 -26.71 -0.01 -2.71
N CYS A 98 -25.56 0.29 -2.08
CA CYS A 98 -25.52 1.18 -0.92
C CYS A 98 -25.87 2.63 -1.28
N CYS A 99 -25.45 3.10 -2.45
CA CYS A 99 -25.72 4.46 -2.92
C CYS A 99 -27.13 4.65 -3.49
N SER A 100 -27.81 3.59 -3.93
CA SER A 100 -29.19 3.65 -4.45
C SER A 100 -30.26 3.46 -3.37
N ARG A 101 -29.89 3.24 -2.09
CA ARG A 101 -30.83 3.12 -0.96
C ARG A 101 -31.54 4.46 -0.71
N GLY A 102 -32.69 4.63 -1.35
CA GLY A 102 -33.51 5.84 -1.30
C GLY A 102 -34.43 6.01 -2.51
N SER A 103 -34.10 5.37 -3.65
CA SER A 103 -35.02 5.26 -4.78
C SER A 103 -36.20 4.38 -4.38
N ARG A 104 -37.41 4.94 -4.44
CA ARG A 104 -38.64 4.20 -4.13
C ARG A 104 -38.86 3.14 -5.20
N GLN A 105 -39.37 1.97 -4.77
CA GLN A 105 -39.74 0.91 -5.69
C GLN A 105 -40.80 1.44 -6.67
N GLY A 106 -40.40 1.70 -7.93
CA GLY A 106 -41.26 2.28 -8.96
C GLY A 106 -40.69 3.50 -9.71
N ASP A 107 -39.57 4.08 -9.27
CA ASP A 107 -38.89 5.12 -10.07
C ASP A 107 -38.22 4.49 -11.31
N PRO A 108 -38.36 5.09 -12.50
CA PRO A 108 -37.86 4.53 -13.76
C PRO A 108 -36.33 4.52 -13.84
N ASP A 109 -35.65 5.21 -12.93
CA ASP A 109 -34.19 5.21 -12.80
C ASP A 109 -33.82 5.12 -11.31
N PRO A 110 -33.25 4.00 -10.82
CA PRO A 110 -32.69 3.93 -9.48
C PRO A 110 -31.38 4.72 -9.43
N GLY A 111 -31.50 6.04 -9.54
CA GLY A 111 -30.38 6.98 -9.56
C GLY A 111 -29.50 6.84 -8.33
N VAL A 112 -28.20 7.04 -8.52
CA VAL A 112 -27.22 7.08 -7.43
C VAL A 112 -27.51 8.31 -6.57
N ASN A 113 -27.69 8.13 -5.26
CA ASN A 113 -27.85 9.25 -4.34
C ASN A 113 -26.60 10.15 -4.37
N PRO A 114 -26.73 11.46 -4.67
CA PRO A 114 -25.60 12.36 -4.80
C PRO A 114 -24.81 12.51 -3.49
N GLU A 115 -25.47 12.50 -2.33
CA GLU A 115 -24.79 12.55 -1.03
C GLU A 115 -23.99 11.27 -0.74
N ALA A 116 -24.51 10.12 -1.19
CA ALA A 116 -23.79 8.86 -1.09
C ALA A 116 -22.56 8.84 -2.00
N ALA A 117 -22.69 9.32 -3.24
CA ALA A 117 -21.56 9.47 -4.16
C ALA A 117 -20.50 10.44 -3.62
N LYS A 118 -20.93 11.58 -3.06
CA LYS A 118 -20.05 12.55 -2.41
C LYS A 118 -19.29 11.94 -1.23
N ALA A 119 -19.96 11.14 -0.40
CA ALA A 119 -19.32 10.43 0.71
C ALA A 119 -18.26 9.40 0.25
N VAL A 120 -18.49 8.72 -0.88
CA VAL A 120 -17.50 7.82 -1.49
C VAL A 120 -16.29 8.62 -2.00
N ALA A 121 -16.54 9.73 -2.70
CA ALA A 121 -15.48 10.59 -3.22
C ALA A 121 -14.62 11.20 -2.10
N ALA A 122 -15.25 11.70 -1.04
CA ALA A 122 -14.54 12.23 0.13
C ALA A 122 -13.65 11.17 0.79
N ALA A 123 -14.20 9.97 1.04
CA ALA A 123 -13.43 8.87 1.63
C ALA A 123 -12.25 8.41 0.75
N LEU A 124 -12.41 8.47 -0.58
CA LEU A 124 -11.32 8.16 -1.50
C LEU A 124 -10.20 9.21 -1.43
N VAL A 125 -10.54 10.50 -1.43
CA VAL A 125 -9.57 11.60 -1.30
C VAL A 125 -8.84 11.52 0.04
N GLU A 126 -9.56 11.31 1.14
CA GLU A 126 -8.97 11.14 2.48
C GLU A 126 -8.00 9.93 2.53
N SER A 127 -8.29 8.87 1.79
CA SER A 127 -7.44 7.67 1.75
C SER A 127 -6.20 7.84 0.86
N VAL A 128 -6.30 8.58 -0.24
CA VAL A 128 -5.23 8.69 -1.25
C VAL A 128 -4.34 9.91 -1.01
N CYS A 129 -4.94 11.05 -0.65
CA CYS A 129 -4.26 12.33 -0.48
C CYS A 129 -4.91 13.14 0.66
N PRO A 130 -4.69 12.75 1.92
CA PRO A 130 -5.29 13.43 3.07
C PRO A 130 -4.91 14.91 3.17
N GLU A 131 -3.73 15.29 2.69
CA GLU A 131 -3.27 16.69 2.63
C GLU A 131 -4.12 17.57 1.69
N ALA A 132 -4.83 16.97 0.73
CA ALA A 132 -5.73 17.65 -0.18
C ALA A 132 -7.21 17.54 0.25
N ALA A 133 -7.51 16.83 1.34
CA ALA A 133 -8.87 16.70 1.85
C ALA A 133 -9.36 18.06 2.36
N GLY A 134 -10.49 18.54 1.81
CA GLY A 134 -11.00 19.88 2.10
C GLY A 134 -10.23 21.02 1.40
N GLY A 135 -9.42 20.70 0.38
CA GLY A 135 -8.81 21.70 -0.49
C GLY A 135 -9.84 22.49 -1.31
N ASP A 136 -9.40 23.60 -1.89
CA ASP A 136 -10.22 24.42 -2.77
C ASP A 136 -10.62 23.64 -4.03
N LEU A 137 -11.85 23.85 -4.50
CA LEU A 137 -12.36 23.30 -5.76
C LEU A 137 -11.88 24.11 -6.97
N ALA A 138 -11.47 25.37 -6.76
CA ALA A 138 -10.91 26.18 -7.82
C ALA A 138 -9.57 25.60 -8.30
N TRP A 139 -9.46 25.34 -9.60
CA TRP A 139 -8.23 24.83 -10.17
C TRP A 139 -7.14 25.90 -10.14
N PRO A 140 -5.95 25.62 -9.56
CA PRO A 140 -4.88 26.60 -9.47
C PRO A 140 -4.25 26.91 -10.84
N PRO A 141 -3.59 28.08 -11.00
CA PRO A 141 -2.74 28.35 -12.15
C PRO A 141 -1.60 27.33 -12.28
N GLU A 142 -1.08 27.17 -13.49
CA GLU A 142 -0.09 26.14 -13.84
C GLU A 142 1.21 26.27 -13.04
N GLU A 143 1.64 27.49 -12.71
CA GLU A 143 2.86 27.74 -11.94
C GLU A 143 2.81 27.11 -10.55
N GLN A 144 1.62 27.00 -9.94
CA GLN A 144 1.45 26.43 -8.60
C GLN A 144 1.64 24.91 -8.58
N ALA A 145 1.42 24.21 -9.70
CA ALA A 145 1.66 22.77 -9.80
C ALA A 145 3.14 22.40 -9.54
N ARG A 146 4.08 23.32 -9.78
CA ARG A 146 5.51 23.13 -9.48
C ARG A 146 5.78 22.98 -7.98
N GLY A 147 4.91 23.54 -7.13
CA GLY A 147 5.01 23.44 -5.67
C GLY A 147 4.45 22.13 -5.11
N THR A 148 3.67 21.36 -5.89
CA THR A 148 2.97 20.16 -5.42
C THR A 148 3.49 18.86 -6.05
N VAL A 149 4.60 18.91 -6.79
CA VAL A 149 5.13 17.77 -7.56
C VAL A 149 5.28 16.50 -6.72
N GLU A 150 5.81 16.60 -5.50
CA GLU A 150 5.98 15.42 -4.64
C GLU A 150 4.63 14.78 -4.29
N ARG A 151 3.64 15.59 -3.91
CA ARG A 151 2.28 15.12 -3.62
C ARG A 151 1.66 14.48 -4.85
N ASP A 152 1.80 15.11 -6.02
CA ASP A 152 1.20 14.66 -7.26
C ASP A 152 1.85 13.33 -7.74
N LEU A 153 3.16 13.16 -7.51
CA LEU A 153 3.87 11.90 -7.74
C LEU A 153 3.44 10.80 -6.75
N ARG A 154 3.23 11.12 -5.47
CA ARG A 154 2.70 10.17 -4.47
C ARG A 154 1.30 9.70 -4.86
N ILE A 155 0.43 10.61 -5.31
CA ILE A 155 -0.90 10.29 -5.84
C ILE A 155 -0.75 9.38 -7.07
N CYS A 156 0.07 9.75 -8.06
CA CYS A 156 0.31 8.94 -9.24
C CYS A 156 0.80 7.53 -8.90
N ARG A 157 1.67 7.38 -7.90
CA ARG A 157 2.19 6.08 -7.45
C ARG A 157 1.10 5.21 -6.82
N ARG A 158 0.08 5.79 -6.17
CA ARG A 158 -1.05 5.03 -5.61
C ARG A 158 -2.01 4.51 -6.69
N PHE A 159 -2.01 5.11 -7.88
CA PHE A 159 -2.87 4.73 -9.01
C PHE A 159 -2.16 3.91 -10.11
N ARG A 160 -0.87 3.60 -9.94
CA ARG A 160 -0.07 2.78 -10.86
C ARG A 160 0.32 1.47 -10.21
#